data_AF-A0A7C8YRW3-F1
#
_entry.id   AF-A0A7C8YRW3-F1
#
_cell.length_a   1.000
_cell.length_b   1.000
_cell.length_c   1.000
_cell.angle_alpha   90.00
_cell.angle_beta   90.00
_cell.angle_gamma   90.00
#
_symmetry.space_group_name_H-M   'P 1'
#
loop_
_entity.id
_entity.type
_entity.pdbx_description
1 polymer ?
#
loop_
_entity_poly.entity_id
_entity_poly.type
_entity_poly.pdbx_seq_one_letter_code
_entity_poly.pdbx_strand_id
1 'polypeptide(L)'
;INMYCNYDRVGNARRVFDEMPERDAVVWNSMISGYSRSGLNEEACRLFSDLVRGFSARRGFVNDFTLASVFSACADLGWSRLGESAHGYAFKICFDSNVFVGSSLVDMYSKYGELVSARCVFDELRDRDVVVW
;
A
#
# COMPACT_ATOMS: atom_id res chain seq x y z
N ILE A 1 18.02 -15.50 -11.77
CA ILE A 1 18.46 -14.38 -12.65
C ILE A 1 17.52 -13.17 -12.53
N ASN A 2 16.20 -13.32 -12.73
CA ASN A 2 15.25 -12.18 -12.60
C ASN A 2 15.26 -11.47 -11.23
N MET A 3 15.47 -12.16 -10.11
CA MET A 3 15.49 -11.54 -8.78
C MET A 3 16.63 -10.51 -8.63
N TYR A 4 17.86 -10.88 -9.03
CA TYR A 4 19.02 -9.98 -8.98
C TYR A 4 18.89 -8.81 -9.96
N CYS A 5 18.34 -9.06 -11.16
CA CYS A 5 18.09 -8.00 -12.14
C CYS A 5 17.03 -6.99 -11.67
N ASN A 6 16.01 -7.44 -10.93
CA ASN A 6 15.03 -6.53 -10.34
C ASN A 6 15.66 -5.71 -9.20
N TYR A 7 16.49 -6.35 -8.36
CA TYR A 7 17.20 -5.67 -7.28
C TYR A 7 18.10 -4.54 -7.79
N ASP A 8 18.85 -4.80 -8.86
CA ASP A 8 19.74 -3.81 -9.48
C ASP A 8 18.95 -2.64 -10.09
N ARG A 9 17.81 -2.92 -10.72
CA ARG A 9 16.90 -1.88 -11.25
C ARG A 9 16.29 -1.02 -10.14
N VAL A 10 15.82 -1.64 -9.05
CA VAL A 10 15.25 -0.89 -7.93
C VAL A 10 16.33 -0.11 -7.18
N GLY A 11 17.54 -0.64 -7.04
CA GLY A 11 18.67 0.09 -6.45
C GLY A 11 19.05 1.34 -7.26
N ASN A 12 19.10 1.23 -8.58
CA ASN A 12 19.33 2.39 -9.46
C ASN A 12 18.17 3.40 -9.38
N ALA A 13 16.93 2.93 -9.40
CA ALA A 13 15.75 3.79 -9.21
C ALA A 13 15.79 4.51 -7.84
N ARG A 14 16.25 3.83 -6.79
CA ARG A 14 16.38 4.41 -5.44
C ARG A 14 17.40 5.54 -5.41
N ARG A 15 18.55 5.38 -6.07
CA ARG A 15 19.55 6.45 -6.17
C ARG A 15 18.98 7.71 -6.80
N VAL A 16 18.31 7.55 -7.95
CA VAL A 16 17.66 8.68 -8.63
C VAL A 16 16.60 9.30 -7.72
N PHE A 17 15.78 8.47 -7.06
CA PHE A 17 14.79 8.93 -6.09
C PHE A 17 15.44 9.76 -4.98
N ASP A 18 16.56 9.33 -4.39
CA ASP A 18 17.22 10.05 -3.30
C ASP A 18 17.86 11.38 -3.74
N GLU A 19 18.31 11.48 -4.99
CA GLU A 19 18.89 12.70 -5.57
C GLU A 19 17.82 13.76 -5.95
N MET A 20 16.53 13.41 -6.02
CA MET A 20 15.47 14.35 -6.38
C MET A 20 15.17 15.37 -5.25
N PRO A 21 15.26 16.68 -5.53
CA PRO A 21 14.97 17.72 -4.53
C PRO A 21 13.48 17.79 -4.18
N GLU A 22 12.62 17.58 -5.19
CA GLU A 22 11.16 17.50 -5.03
C GLU A 22 10.66 16.18 -5.63
N ARG A 23 9.74 15.52 -4.92
CA ARG A 23 9.18 14.23 -5.30
C ARG A 23 7.67 14.34 -5.33
N ASP A 24 7.09 14.14 -6.49
CA ASP A 24 5.65 14.15 -6.68
C ASP A 24 5.02 12.77 -6.40
N ALA A 25 3.70 12.71 -6.49
CA ALA A 25 2.94 11.48 -6.28
C ALA A 25 3.43 10.33 -7.18
N VAL A 26 3.75 10.60 -8.45
CA VAL A 26 4.14 9.57 -9.41
C VAL A 26 5.43 8.89 -8.98
N VAL A 27 6.42 9.69 -8.57
CA VAL A 27 7.73 9.19 -8.11
C VAL A 27 7.58 8.31 -6.87
N TRP A 28 6.81 8.74 -5.89
CA TRP A 28 6.56 7.97 -4.67
C TRP A 28 5.81 6.66 -4.93
N ASN A 29 4.68 6.70 -5.64
CA ASN A 29 3.87 5.51 -5.94
C ASN A 29 4.68 4.49 -6.75
N SER A 30 5.47 4.97 -7.72
CA SER A 30 6.34 4.10 -8.54
C SER A 30 7.41 3.41 -7.71
N MET A 31 8.04 4.12 -6.77
CA MET A 31 9.10 3.57 -5.94
C MET A 31 8.57 2.53 -4.95
N ILE A 32 7.45 2.82 -4.27
CA ILE A 32 6.80 1.88 -3.32
C ILE A 32 6.37 0.60 -4.06
N SER A 33 5.72 0.77 -5.21
CA SER A 33 5.30 -0.35 -6.07
C SER A 33 6.49 -1.18 -6.58
N GLY A 34 7.59 -0.52 -6.95
CA GLY A 34 8.82 -1.17 -7.40
C GLY A 34 9.46 -2.03 -6.31
N TYR A 35 9.51 -1.53 -5.08
CA TYR A 35 9.98 -2.31 -3.93
C TYR A 35 9.11 -3.53 -3.66
N SER A 36 7.79 -3.34 -3.56
CA SER A 36 6.85 -4.44 -3.31
C SER A 36 6.96 -5.53 -4.39
N ARG A 37 6.97 -5.14 -5.67
CA ARG A 37 7.11 -6.08 -6.81
C ARG A 37 8.45 -6.82 -6.83
N SER A 38 9.47 -6.29 -6.17
CA SER A 38 10.79 -6.91 -6.07
C SER A 38 10.95 -7.77 -4.82
N GLY A 39 9.88 -7.94 -4.03
CA GLY A 39 9.90 -8.67 -2.76
C GLY A 39 10.57 -7.90 -1.62
N LEU A 40 10.88 -6.62 -1.84
CA LEU A 40 11.49 -5.73 -0.85
C LEU A 40 10.41 -5.04 -0.01
N ASN A 41 9.55 -5.86 0.60
CA ASN A 41 8.36 -5.42 1.32
C ASN A 41 8.68 -4.45 2.46
N GLU A 42 9.78 -4.68 3.18
CA GLU A 42 10.22 -3.80 4.27
C GLU A 42 10.55 -2.39 3.77
N GLU A 43 11.25 -2.27 2.64
CA GLU A 43 11.57 -0.98 2.03
C GLU A 43 10.31 -0.27 1.49
N ALA A 44 9.37 -1.02 0.92
CA ALA A 44 8.07 -0.47 0.49
C ALA A 44 7.30 0.14 1.69
N CYS A 45 7.23 -0.60 2.80
CA CYS A 45 6.56 -0.18 4.03
C CYS A 45 7.24 1.03 4.71
N ARG A 46 8.57 1.05 4.75
CA ARG A 46 9.34 2.21 5.25
C ARG A 46 9.07 3.45 4.42
N LEU A 47 9.14 3.32 3.09
CA LEU A 47 8.92 4.44 2.18
C LEU A 47 7.47 4.97 2.27
N PHE A 48 6.48 4.09 2.41
CA PHE A 48 5.10 4.50 2.69
C PHE A 48 4.98 5.25 4.02
N SER A 49 5.65 4.78 5.08
CA SER A 49 5.64 5.45 6.38
C SER A 49 6.23 6.87 6.30
N ASP A 50 7.31 7.04 5.52
CA ASP A 50 7.92 8.35 5.28
C ASP A 50 6.98 9.28 4.50
N LEU A 51 6.29 8.76 3.47
CA LEU A 51 5.29 9.50 2.70
C LEU A 51 4.17 10.03 3.60
N VAL A 52 3.63 9.18 4.48
CA VAL A 52 2.52 9.53 5.38
C VAL A 52 2.97 10.56 6.44
N ARG A 53 4.22 10.46 6.92
CA ARG A 53 4.79 11.38 7.93
C ARG A 53 5.20 12.74 7.35
N GLY A 54 5.68 12.79 6.10
CA GLY A 54 6.25 13.98 5.47
C GLY A 54 5.25 15.04 4.99
N PHE A 55 4.01 15.05 5.47
CA PHE A 55 2.92 15.95 5.02
C PHE A 55 2.47 15.80 3.55
N SER A 56 2.97 14.80 2.81
CA SER A 56 2.47 14.40 1.47
C SER A 56 1.18 13.58 1.52
N ALA A 57 0.58 13.42 2.69
CA ALA A 57 -0.64 12.67 2.97
C ALA A 57 -1.95 13.31 2.41
N ARG A 58 -1.87 14.10 1.33
CA ARG A 58 -3.04 14.71 0.69
C ARG A 58 -3.73 13.71 -0.24
N ARG A 59 -5.05 13.86 -0.38
CA ARG A 59 -5.84 13.09 -1.35
C ARG A 59 -5.26 13.28 -2.76
N GLY A 60 -5.12 12.19 -3.51
CA GLY A 60 -4.51 12.18 -4.85
C GLY A 60 -3.01 11.92 -4.88
N PHE A 61 -2.32 11.86 -3.73
CA PHE A 61 -0.89 11.56 -3.69
C PHE A 61 -0.57 10.06 -3.65
N VAL A 62 -1.47 9.26 -3.07
CA VAL A 62 -1.39 7.79 -3.07
C VAL A 62 -2.54 7.23 -3.89
N ASN A 63 -2.25 6.25 -4.75
CA ASN A 63 -3.26 5.55 -5.55
C ASN A 63 -3.60 4.17 -4.96
N ASP A 64 -4.66 3.56 -5.49
CA ASP A 64 -5.14 2.23 -5.14
C ASP A 64 -4.06 1.15 -5.26
N PHE A 65 -3.28 1.17 -6.35
CA PHE A 65 -2.22 0.19 -6.55
C PHE A 65 -1.15 0.24 -5.46
N THR A 66 -0.77 1.44 -5.04
CA THR A 66 0.23 1.64 -3.98
C THR A 66 -0.29 1.19 -2.63
N LEU A 67 -1.56 1.50 -2.31
CA LEU A 67 -2.20 0.98 -1.09
C LEU A 67 -2.25 -0.55 -1.07
N ALA A 68 -2.69 -1.17 -2.16
CA ALA A 68 -2.75 -2.63 -2.24
C ALA A 68 -1.37 -3.28 -2.10
N SER A 69 -0.34 -2.65 -2.68
CA SER A 69 1.06 -3.08 -2.53
C SER A 69 1.54 -3.00 -1.08
N VAL A 70 1.18 -1.92 -0.36
CA VAL A 70 1.51 -1.74 1.05
C VAL A 70 0.76 -2.74 1.93
N PHE A 71 -0.52 -2.98 1.69
CA PHE A 71 -1.30 -3.97 2.45
C PHE A 71 -0.76 -5.38 2.25
N SER A 72 -0.44 -5.76 1.02
CA SER A 72 0.21 -7.04 0.71
C SER A 72 1.55 -7.17 1.43
N ALA A 73 2.39 -6.13 1.37
CA ALA A 73 3.68 -6.10 2.06
C ALA A 73 3.54 -6.23 3.59
N CYS A 74 2.57 -5.53 4.19
CA CYS A 74 2.32 -5.62 5.63
C CYS A 74 1.81 -7.02 6.01
N ALA A 75 0.94 -7.60 5.18
CA ALA A 75 0.41 -8.94 5.39
C ALA A 75 1.53 -10.00 5.37
N ASP A 76 2.45 -9.90 4.41
CA ASP A 76 3.59 -10.83 4.29
C ASP A 76 4.62 -10.64 5.42
N LEU A 77 4.78 -9.42 5.93
CA LEU A 77 5.71 -9.12 7.04
C LEU A 77 5.09 -9.32 8.43
N GLY A 78 3.77 -9.47 8.53
CA GLY A 78 3.07 -9.49 9.82
C GLY A 78 3.05 -8.15 10.55
N TRP A 79 3.21 -7.03 9.84
CA TRP A 79 3.32 -5.69 10.44
C TRP A 79 1.95 -5.07 10.71
N SER A 80 1.22 -5.62 11.69
CA SER A 80 -0.16 -5.24 12.01
C SER A 80 -0.36 -3.75 12.25
N ARG A 81 0.48 -3.13 13.09
CA ARG A 81 0.39 -1.69 13.40
C ARG A 81 0.50 -0.79 12.17
N LEU A 82 1.39 -1.13 11.24
CA LEU A 82 1.52 -0.35 10.00
C LEU A 82 0.31 -0.59 9.10
N GLY A 83 -0.15 -1.84 9.00
CA GLY A 83 -1.35 -2.21 8.25
C GLY A 83 -2.60 -1.45 8.72
N GLU A 84 -2.83 -1.39 10.04
CA GLU A 84 -3.93 -0.63 10.65
C GLU A 84 -3.80 0.87 10.38
N SER A 85 -2.59 1.44 10.53
CA SER A 85 -2.34 2.84 10.19
C SER A 85 -2.58 3.13 8.71
N ALA A 86 -2.19 2.22 7.83
CA ALA A 86 -2.41 2.32 6.39
C ALA A 86 -3.90 2.19 6.04
N HIS A 87 -4.66 1.35 6.75
CA HIS A 87 -6.12 1.25 6.62
C HIS A 87 -6.80 2.57 6.99
N GLY A 88 -6.44 3.16 8.14
CA GLY A 88 -6.95 4.47 8.55
C GLY A 88 -6.58 5.57 7.55
N TYR A 89 -5.39 5.51 6.97
CA TYR A 89 -4.99 6.42 5.89
C TYR A 89 -5.86 6.21 4.63
N ALA A 90 -6.06 4.98 4.17
CA ALA A 90 -6.90 4.65 3.01
C ALA A 90 -8.34 5.17 3.18
N PHE A 91 -8.93 5.00 4.37
CA PHE A 91 -10.23 5.56 4.71
C PHE A 91 -10.22 7.08 4.62
N LYS A 92 -9.19 7.75 5.18
CA LYS A 92 -9.04 9.21 5.14
C LYS A 92 -8.94 9.79 3.73
N ILE A 93 -8.38 9.04 2.78
CA ILE A 93 -8.29 9.45 1.37
C ILE A 93 -9.42 8.88 0.48
N CYS A 94 -10.47 8.32 1.10
CA CYS A 94 -11.71 7.83 0.48
C CYS A 94 -11.51 6.62 -0.47
N PHE A 95 -10.60 5.70 -0.10
CA PHE A 95 -10.43 4.41 -0.79
C PHE A 95 -11.19 3.26 -0.12
N ASP A 96 -12.01 3.55 0.90
CA ASP A 96 -12.84 2.59 1.64
C ASP A 96 -13.83 1.82 0.75
N SER A 97 -14.24 2.41 -0.39
CA SER A 97 -15.16 1.78 -1.34
C SER A 97 -14.47 1.11 -2.54
N ASN A 98 -13.13 1.14 -2.61
CA ASN A 98 -12.42 0.57 -3.74
C ASN A 98 -12.26 -0.95 -3.54
N VAL A 99 -12.92 -1.76 -4.37
CA VAL A 99 -12.92 -3.23 -4.27
C VAL A 99 -11.51 -3.83 -4.35
N PHE A 100 -10.61 -3.25 -5.14
CA PHE A 100 -9.24 -3.73 -5.26
C PHE A 100 -8.45 -3.49 -3.96
N VAL A 101 -8.56 -2.28 -3.39
CA VAL A 101 -7.95 -1.95 -2.09
C VAL A 101 -8.59 -2.76 -0.97
N GLY A 102 -9.91 -2.87 -0.97
CA GLY A 102 -10.67 -3.65 0.01
C GLY A 102 -10.30 -5.14 0.00
N SER A 103 -10.12 -5.75 -1.17
CA SER A 103 -9.66 -7.14 -1.28
C SER A 103 -8.29 -7.34 -0.62
N SER A 104 -7.36 -6.40 -0.82
CA SER A 104 -6.04 -6.47 -0.17
C SER A 104 -6.09 -6.25 1.36
N LEU A 105 -7.05 -5.45 1.85
CA LEU A 105 -7.31 -5.30 3.29
C LEU A 105 -7.88 -6.57 3.92
N VAL A 106 -8.81 -7.25 3.22
CA VAL A 106 -9.36 -8.54 3.66
C VAL A 106 -8.25 -9.59 3.76
N ASP A 107 -7.37 -9.72 2.77
CA ASP A 107 -6.20 -10.62 2.82
C ASP A 107 -5.30 -10.28 4.01
N MET A 108 -4.98 -9.00 4.19
CA MET A 108 -4.13 -8.53 5.28
C MET A 108 -4.69 -8.89 6.66
N TYR A 109 -5.93 -8.52 6.97
CA TYR A 109 -6.54 -8.84 8.27
C TYR A 109 -6.72 -10.36 8.46
N SER A 110 -7.01 -11.11 7.39
CA SER A 110 -7.11 -12.56 7.45
C SER A 110 -5.79 -13.21 7.84
N LYS A 111 -4.66 -12.75 7.27
CA LYS A 111 -3.31 -13.22 7.61
C LYS A 111 -2.88 -12.85 9.04
N TYR A 112 -3.43 -11.78 9.60
CA TYR A 112 -3.22 -11.44 11.02
C TYR A 112 -4.09 -12.27 11.97
N GLY A 113 -5.07 -13.03 11.46
CA GLY A 113 -6.06 -13.74 12.28
C GLY A 113 -7.21 -12.86 12.78
N GLU A 114 -7.27 -11.60 12.34
CA GLU A 114 -8.30 -10.61 12.72
C GLU A 114 -9.56 -10.78 11.86
N LEU A 115 -10.21 -11.95 12.00
CA LEU A 115 -11.33 -12.36 11.15
C LEU A 115 -12.55 -11.43 11.23
N VAL A 116 -12.75 -10.77 12.38
CA VAL A 116 -13.84 -9.80 12.55
C VAL A 116 -13.59 -8.58 11.68
N SER A 117 -12.38 -8.01 11.72
CA SER A 117 -11.98 -6.88 10.88
C SER A 117 -12.04 -7.24 9.40
N ALA A 118 -11.54 -8.43 9.02
CA ALA A 118 -11.62 -8.93 7.65
C ALA A 118 -13.08 -9.06 7.17
N ARG A 119 -13.98 -9.56 8.03
CA ARG A 119 -15.42 -9.65 7.72
C ARG A 119 -16.05 -8.27 7.57
N CYS A 120 -15.77 -7.32 8.47
CA CYS A 120 -16.30 -5.97 8.38
C CYS A 120 -15.94 -5.31 7.05
N VAL A 121 -14.67 -5.36 6.65
CA VAL A 121 -14.23 -4.83 5.34
C VAL A 121 -14.95 -5.54 4.19
N PHE A 122 -15.09 -6.86 4.25
CA PHE A 122 -15.79 -7.63 3.21
C PHE A 122 -17.27 -7.25 3.07
N ASP A 123 -17.98 -7.10 4.19
CA ASP A 123 -19.40 -6.76 4.20
C ASP A 123 -19.63 -5.32 3.69
N GLU A 124 -18.77 -4.37 4.09
CA GLU A 124 -18.80 -2.99 3.58
C GLU A 124 -18.63 -2.91 2.05
N LEU A 125 -17.78 -3.75 1.47
CA LEU A 125 -17.62 -3.84 0.00
C LEU A 125 -18.89 -4.40 -0.65
N ARG A 126 -19.46 -5.46 -0.09
CA ARG A 126 -20.62 -6.15 -0.66
C ARG A 126 -21.87 -5.28 -0.63
N ASP A 127 -22.11 -4.58 0.47
CA ASP A 127 -23.27 -3.69 0.59
C ASP A 127 -23.22 -2.54 -0.42
N ARG A 128 -22.03 -2.15 -0.89
CA ARG A 128 -21.88 -1.11 -1.92
C ARG A 128 -21.95 -1.65 -3.34
N ASP A 129 -21.47 -2.86 -3.61
CA ASP A 129 -21.63 -3.51 -4.93
C ASP A 129 -23.09 -3.78 -5.29
N VAL A 130 -23.96 -3.99 -4.29
CA VAL A 130 -25.40 -4.26 -4.51
C VAL A 130 -26.23 -2.99 -4.73
N VAL A 131 -25.76 -1.82 -4.28
CA VAL A 131 -26.54 -0.57 -4.25
C VAL A 131 -26.41 0.25 -5.56
N VAL A 132 -25.61 -0.20 -6.54
CA VAL A 132 -25.43 0.49 -7.82
C VAL A 132 -26.10 -0.29 -8.97
N TRP A 133 -27.43 -0.25 -9.03
CA TRP A 133 -28.24 -0.63 -10.20
C TRP A 133 -29.40 0.36 -10.40
#